data_AF-A0A7X7MG39-F1
#
_entry.id   AF-A0A7X7MG39-F1
#
_cell.length_a   1.000
_cell.length_b   1.000
_cell.length_c   1.000
_cell.angle_alpha   90.00
_cell.angle_beta   90.00
_cell.angle_gamma   90.00
#
_symmetry.space_group_name_H-M   'P 1'
#
loop_
_entity.id
_entity.type
_entity.pdbx_description
1 polymer ?
#
loop_
_entity_poly.entity_id
_entity_poly.type
_entity_poly.pdbx_seq_one_letter_code
_entity_poly.pdbx_strand_id
1 'polypeptide(L)'
;AVCPECGYEFPPPKRSKHEAEAATANVISAGVTVTTHEVTGVNYSVHVKRDAPEGHPPTMRVEYRLGFNQYVSEWVCFEHQGYARGKAEAWWRARSQESFPKSCEEAVRICLSGGVAEPVSVTVRSSPEEKYPRIKACELGPTPEWLAERVEPDETALPEYEEGFDDDIPF
;
A
#
# COMPACT_ATOMS: atom_id res chain seq x y z
N ALA A 1 50.23 17.95 -19.89
CA ALA A 1 50.65 16.60 -20.35
C ALA A 1 50.18 16.46 -21.79
N VAL A 2 51.00 15.90 -22.68
CA VAL A 2 50.72 15.84 -24.12
C VAL A 2 50.44 14.40 -24.52
N CYS A 3 49.39 14.17 -25.31
CA CYS A 3 49.07 12.85 -25.84
C CYS A 3 50.19 12.41 -26.81
N PRO A 4 50.85 11.25 -26.60
CA PRO A 4 51.95 10.81 -27.45
C PRO A 4 51.51 10.35 -28.85
N GLU A 5 50.22 10.14 -29.09
CA GLU A 5 49.70 9.65 -30.38
C GLU A 5 49.23 10.79 -31.31
N CYS A 6 48.69 11.88 -30.75
CA CYS A 6 48.12 12.98 -31.56
C CYS A 6 48.66 14.37 -31.22
N GLY A 7 49.57 14.50 -30.25
CA GLY A 7 50.17 15.77 -29.87
C GLY A 7 49.21 16.74 -29.16
N TYR A 8 47.99 16.31 -28.83
CA TYR A 8 47.03 17.14 -28.12
C TYR A 8 47.53 17.47 -26.71
N GLU A 9 47.61 18.77 -26.41
CA GLU A 9 48.04 19.28 -25.11
C GLU A 9 46.83 19.37 -24.17
N PHE A 10 46.78 18.48 -23.17
CA PHE A 10 45.69 18.49 -22.21
C PHE A 10 45.78 19.74 -21.33
N PRO A 11 44.70 20.55 -21.25
CA PRO A 11 44.68 21.70 -20.37
C PRO A 11 44.92 21.24 -18.92
N PRO A 12 45.63 22.04 -18.10
CA PRO A 12 45.93 21.68 -16.73
C PRO A 12 44.62 21.32 -16.00
N PRO A 13 44.58 20.17 -15.29
CA PRO A 13 43.35 19.71 -14.67
C PRO A 13 42.89 20.79 -13.69
N LYS A 14 41.74 21.41 -13.98
CA LYS A 14 41.03 22.22 -12.99
C LYS A 14 40.69 21.25 -11.87
N ARG A 15 41.47 21.28 -10.79
CA ARG A 15 41.10 20.63 -9.53
C ARG A 15 39.90 21.38 -9.00
N SER A 16 38.71 21.05 -9.50
CA SER A 16 37.49 21.29 -8.74
C SER A 16 37.70 20.59 -7.40
N LYS A 17 37.55 21.35 -6.31
CA LYS A 17 37.56 20.84 -4.95
C LYS A 17 36.32 19.97 -4.77
N HIS A 18 36.33 18.77 -5.32
CA HIS A 18 35.43 17.74 -4.86
C HIS A 18 36.06 17.20 -3.58
N GLU A 19 35.29 17.23 -2.50
CA GLU A 19 35.68 16.67 -1.22
C GLU A 19 35.96 15.16 -1.40
N ALA A 20 36.95 14.66 -0.67
CA ALA A 20 37.42 13.27 -0.79
C ALA A 20 36.43 12.23 -0.24
N GLU A 21 35.30 12.69 0.31
CA GLU A 21 34.23 11.86 0.83
C GLU A 21 32.96 12.04 -0.02
N ALA A 22 32.35 10.92 -0.39
CA ALA A 22 31.02 10.93 -0.96
C ALA A 22 30.04 11.46 0.08
N ALA A 23 29.40 12.60 -0.18
CA ALA A 23 28.36 13.14 0.67
C ALA A 23 27.23 12.09 0.83
N THR A 24 26.92 11.74 2.07
CA THR A 24 25.75 10.91 2.44
C THR A 24 24.44 11.70 2.42
N ALA A 25 24.49 12.96 1.96
CA ALA A 25 23.32 13.77 1.74
C ALA A 25 22.58 13.28 0.49
N ASN A 26 21.34 12.82 0.68
CA ASN A 26 20.37 12.69 -0.40
C ASN A 26 20.45 13.95 -1.25
N VAL A 27 20.77 13.82 -2.54
CA VAL A 27 20.59 14.90 -3.51
C VAL A 27 19.09 15.21 -3.49
N ILE A 28 18.71 16.24 -2.73
CA ILE A 28 17.35 16.78 -2.72
C ILE A 28 17.17 17.42 -4.10
N SER A 29 16.79 16.62 -5.08
CA SER A 29 16.16 17.12 -6.30
C SER A 29 15.03 18.06 -5.85
N ALA A 30 15.11 19.32 -6.25
CA ALA A 30 14.51 20.49 -5.60
C ALA A 30 12.97 20.44 -5.44
N GLY A 31 12.48 19.60 -4.52
CA GLY A 31 11.05 19.45 -4.21
C GLY A 31 10.56 18.01 -4.03
N VAL A 32 11.37 16.98 -4.33
CA VAL A 32 10.97 15.58 -4.05
C VAL A 32 11.08 15.32 -2.55
N THR A 33 9.97 14.95 -1.92
CA THR A 33 9.92 14.58 -0.51
C THR A 33 9.62 13.09 -0.36
N VAL A 34 10.28 12.45 0.61
CA VAL A 34 10.00 11.08 1.02
C VAL A 34 9.73 11.13 2.51
N THR A 35 8.50 10.81 2.90
CA THR A 35 8.04 10.97 4.29
C THR A 35 7.31 9.71 4.73
N THR A 36 7.67 9.22 5.91
CA THR A 36 6.95 8.11 6.56
C THR A 36 5.84 8.69 7.42
N HIS A 37 4.64 8.16 7.25
CA HIS A 37 3.45 8.57 7.98
C HIS A 37 2.90 7.38 8.77
N GLU A 38 2.51 7.61 10.01
CA GLU A 38 1.72 6.65 10.79
C GLU A 38 0.34 6.48 10.15
N VAL A 39 -0.14 5.24 10.09
CA VAL A 39 -1.46 4.93 9.57
C VAL A 39 -2.45 4.87 10.72
N THR A 40 -3.45 5.74 10.67
CA THR A 40 -4.52 5.83 11.68
C THR A 40 -5.77 5.04 11.29
N GLY A 41 -5.79 4.44 10.10
CA GLY A 41 -6.91 3.66 9.59
C GLY A 41 -6.69 3.25 8.14
N VAL A 42 -7.33 2.15 7.74
CA VAL A 42 -7.28 1.62 6.38
C VAL A 42 -8.67 1.27 5.90
N ASN A 43 -8.95 1.54 4.62
CA ASN A 43 -10.20 1.16 3.97
C ASN A 43 -9.91 0.38 2.69
N TYR A 44 -10.72 -0.65 2.44
CA TYR A 44 -10.61 -1.52 1.28
C TYR A 44 -11.89 -1.45 0.45
N SER A 45 -11.75 -1.26 -0.86
CA SER A 45 -12.91 -1.18 -1.75
C SER A 45 -12.59 -1.70 -3.14
N VAL A 46 -13.60 -2.24 -3.83
CA VAL A 46 -13.48 -2.58 -5.25
C VAL A 46 -13.54 -1.30 -6.07
N HIS A 47 -12.60 -1.14 -6.99
CA HIS A 47 -12.47 0.00 -7.86
C HIS A 47 -12.49 -0.43 -9.33
N VAL A 48 -13.46 0.13 -10.06
CA VAL A 48 -13.52 0.09 -11.52
C VAL A 48 -13.19 1.49 -12.05
N LYS A 49 -12.26 1.56 -13.00
CA LYS A 49 -11.88 2.83 -13.63
C LYS A 49 -13.08 3.37 -14.42
N ARG A 50 -13.36 4.67 -14.32
CA ARG A 50 -14.51 5.35 -14.95
C ARG A 50 -14.69 5.00 -16.43
N ASP A 51 -13.60 5.01 -17.19
CA ASP A 51 -13.59 4.79 -18.63
C ASP A 51 -12.96 3.43 -18.98
N ALA A 52 -13.17 2.44 -18.12
CA ALA A 52 -12.70 1.07 -18.35
C ALA A 52 -13.43 0.46 -19.57
N PRO A 53 -12.70 -0.14 -20.52
CA PRO A 53 -13.32 -0.95 -21.57
C PRO A 53 -14.18 -2.08 -20.98
N GLU A 54 -15.15 -2.56 -21.76
CA GLU A 54 -15.95 -3.73 -21.39
C GLU A 54 -15.02 -4.93 -21.14
N GLY A 55 -15.23 -5.63 -20.01
CA GLY A 55 -14.40 -6.75 -19.59
C GLY A 55 -13.03 -6.38 -19.00
N HIS A 56 -12.71 -5.10 -18.80
CA HIS A 56 -11.50 -4.73 -18.07
C HIS A 56 -11.64 -5.13 -16.59
N PRO A 57 -10.72 -5.94 -16.04
CA PRO A 57 -10.85 -6.45 -14.68
C PRO A 57 -10.83 -5.32 -13.64
N PRO A 58 -11.58 -5.45 -12.53
CA PRO A 58 -11.54 -4.50 -11.43
C PRO A 58 -10.19 -4.54 -10.71
N THR A 59 -10.00 -3.60 -9.80
CA THR A 59 -8.84 -3.52 -8.91
C THR A 59 -9.31 -3.30 -7.48
N MET A 60 -8.59 -3.81 -6.49
CA MET A 60 -8.82 -3.43 -5.10
C MET A 60 -8.09 -2.13 -4.81
N ARG A 61 -8.79 -1.11 -4.33
CA ARG A 61 -8.21 0.13 -3.80
C ARG A 61 -8.00 -0.04 -2.30
N VAL A 62 -6.77 0.20 -1.87
CA VAL A 62 -6.39 0.28 -0.47
C VAL A 62 -6.14 1.74 -0.13
N GLU A 63 -6.87 2.29 0.82
CA GLU A 63 -6.77 3.69 1.23
C GLU A 63 -6.26 3.78 2.67
N TYR A 64 -5.10 4.43 2.84
CA TYR A 64 -4.46 4.66 4.13
C TYR A 64 -4.78 6.07 4.62
N ARG A 65 -5.32 6.18 5.83
CA ARG A 65 -5.57 7.44 6.51
C ARG A 65 -4.35 7.83 7.34
N LEU A 66 -3.68 8.91 6.95
CA LEU A 66 -2.44 9.38 7.59
C LEU A 66 -2.68 10.45 8.67
N GLY A 67 -3.87 11.03 8.67
CA GLY A 67 -4.28 12.10 9.57
C GLY A 67 -5.66 12.64 9.20
N PHE A 68 -6.03 13.79 9.75
CA PHE A 68 -7.31 14.43 9.45
C PHE A 68 -7.35 14.87 7.98
N ASN A 69 -8.29 14.33 7.20
CA ASN A 69 -8.44 14.58 5.75
C ASN A 69 -7.20 14.28 4.90
N GLN A 70 -6.26 13.47 5.38
CA GLN A 70 -5.08 13.06 4.63
C GLN A 70 -5.15 11.57 4.31
N TYR A 71 -5.25 11.26 3.01
CA TYR A 71 -5.37 9.90 2.51
C TYR A 71 -4.39 9.65 1.37
N VAL A 72 -3.83 8.45 1.34
CA VAL A 72 -3.06 7.95 0.20
C VAL A 72 -3.62 6.60 -0.22
N SER A 73 -3.62 6.31 -1.52
CA SER A 73 -4.16 5.06 -2.04
C SER A 73 -3.14 4.29 -2.86
N GLU A 74 -3.22 2.97 -2.78
CA GLU A 74 -2.63 2.06 -3.77
C GLU A 74 -3.70 1.14 -4.38
N TRP A 75 -3.35 0.54 -5.51
CA TRP A 75 -4.22 -0.34 -6.27
C TRP A 75 -3.58 -1.72 -6.40
N VAL A 76 -4.35 -2.75 -6.07
CA VAL A 76 -3.93 -4.16 -6.09
C VAL A 76 -4.79 -4.91 -7.11
N CYS A 77 -4.14 -5.59 -8.05
CA CYS A 77 -4.77 -6.16 -9.24
C CYS A 77 -4.90 -7.69 -9.15
N PHE A 78 -5.88 -8.22 -8.41
CA PHE A 78 -6.06 -9.67 -8.22
C PHE A 78 -6.49 -10.43 -9.49
N GLU A 79 -7.27 -9.78 -10.34
CA GLU A 79 -7.86 -10.40 -11.55
C GLU A 79 -7.07 -10.10 -12.83
N HIS A 80 -6.06 -9.24 -12.75
CA HIS A 80 -5.17 -9.01 -13.88
C HIS A 80 -4.20 -10.19 -14.07
N GLN A 81 -3.50 -10.19 -15.20
CA GLN A 81 -2.47 -11.19 -15.53
C GLN A 81 -1.08 -10.53 -15.63
N GLY A 82 -0.04 -11.36 -15.68
CA GLY A 82 1.35 -10.91 -15.85
C GLY A 82 1.89 -10.10 -14.68
N TYR A 83 2.62 -9.03 -14.97
CA TYR A 83 3.34 -8.24 -13.96
C TYR A 83 2.42 -7.65 -12.87
N ALA A 84 1.22 -7.21 -13.25
CA ALA A 84 0.25 -6.65 -12.29
C ALA A 84 -0.20 -7.71 -11.27
N ARG A 85 -0.45 -8.94 -11.73
CA ARG A 85 -0.79 -10.07 -10.87
C ARG A 85 0.35 -10.44 -9.93
N GLY A 86 1.58 -10.52 -10.44
CA GLY A 86 2.75 -10.82 -9.61
C GLY A 86 2.94 -9.81 -8.48
N LYS A 87 2.69 -8.52 -8.74
CA LYS A 87 2.68 -7.50 -7.68
C LYS A 87 1.56 -7.70 -6.67
N ALA A 88 0.37 -8.10 -7.11
CA ALA A 88 -0.74 -8.41 -6.21
C ALA A 88 -0.43 -9.62 -5.32
N GLU A 89 0.16 -10.69 -5.88
CA GLU A 89 0.58 -11.88 -5.14
C GLU A 89 1.64 -11.55 -4.08
N ALA A 90 2.63 -10.72 -4.42
CA ALA A 90 3.63 -10.23 -3.47
C ALA A 90 3.00 -9.37 -2.37
N TRP A 91 2.08 -8.47 -2.73
CA TRP A 91 1.35 -7.63 -1.79
C TRP A 91 0.54 -8.48 -0.80
N TRP A 92 -0.11 -9.53 -1.28
CA TRP A 92 -0.95 -10.44 -0.50
C TRP A 92 -0.12 -11.28 0.47
N ARG A 93 0.92 -11.95 -0.02
CA ARG A 93 1.80 -12.82 0.81
C ARG A 93 2.50 -12.07 1.94
N ALA A 94 2.77 -10.77 1.76
CA ALA A 94 3.34 -9.95 2.82
C ALA A 94 2.35 -9.67 3.96
N ARG A 95 1.03 -9.76 3.70
CA ARG A 95 -0.02 -9.32 4.62
C ARG A 95 -0.92 -10.44 5.10
N SER A 96 -1.00 -11.57 4.41
CA SER A 96 -1.97 -12.61 4.70
C SER A 96 -1.37 -13.99 4.60
N GLN A 97 -1.85 -14.89 5.46
CA GLN A 97 -1.64 -16.33 5.34
C GLN A 97 -2.76 -17.00 4.53
N GLU A 98 -3.83 -16.28 4.20
CA GLU A 98 -4.92 -16.80 3.39
C GLU A 98 -4.46 -17.14 1.97
N SER A 99 -5.18 -18.09 1.36
CA SER A 99 -5.01 -18.39 -0.06
C SER A 99 -5.22 -17.14 -0.92
N PHE A 100 -4.49 -17.04 -2.03
CA PHE A 100 -4.58 -15.88 -2.91
C PHE A 100 -6.00 -15.72 -3.48
N PRO A 101 -6.65 -14.55 -3.32
CA PRO A 101 -8.03 -14.33 -3.76
C PRO A 101 -8.21 -14.51 -5.26
N LYS A 102 -9.37 -15.02 -5.66
CA LYS A 102 -9.77 -15.21 -7.06
C LYS A 102 -10.42 -13.96 -7.65
N SER A 103 -10.96 -13.07 -6.82
CA SER A 103 -11.53 -11.79 -7.25
C SER A 103 -11.21 -10.63 -6.30
N CYS A 104 -11.41 -9.39 -6.78
CA CYS A 104 -11.25 -8.20 -5.95
C CYS A 104 -12.29 -8.14 -4.82
N GLU A 105 -13.52 -8.61 -5.06
CA GLU A 105 -14.56 -8.69 -4.03
C GLU A 105 -14.18 -9.65 -2.91
N GLU A 106 -13.62 -10.81 -3.26
CA GLU A 106 -13.12 -11.77 -2.28
C GLU A 106 -11.97 -11.20 -1.46
N ALA A 107 -11.01 -10.53 -2.12
CA ALA A 107 -9.91 -9.86 -1.44
C ALA A 107 -10.42 -8.81 -0.45
N VAL A 108 -11.36 -7.95 -0.86
CA VAL A 108 -11.95 -6.92 0.02
C VAL A 108 -12.66 -7.56 1.21
N ARG A 109 -13.43 -8.63 1.00
CA ARG A 109 -14.13 -9.34 2.09
C ARG A 109 -13.16 -9.86 3.15
N ILE A 110 -12.08 -10.51 2.72
CA ILE A 110 -11.03 -11.04 3.61
C ILE A 110 -10.31 -9.89 4.35
N CYS A 111 -10.02 -8.79 3.67
CA CYS A 111 -9.41 -7.62 4.30
C CYS A 111 -10.32 -7.04 5.38
N LEU A 112 -11.62 -6.90 5.11
CA LEU A 112 -12.60 -6.36 6.05
C LEU A 112 -12.86 -7.29 7.24
N SER A 113 -12.66 -8.60 7.09
CA SER A 113 -12.74 -9.57 8.20
C SER A 113 -11.44 -9.69 9.01
N GLY A 114 -10.44 -8.84 8.72
CA GLY A 114 -9.15 -8.85 9.42
C GLY A 114 -8.24 -10.01 9.02
N GLY A 115 -8.37 -10.54 7.80
CA GLY A 115 -7.49 -11.58 7.25
C GLY A 115 -6.16 -11.04 6.69
N VAL A 116 -5.86 -9.76 6.89
CA VAL A 116 -4.62 -9.10 6.46
C VAL A 116 -3.99 -8.32 7.60
N ALA A 117 -2.65 -8.25 7.61
CA ALA A 117 -1.87 -7.49 8.57
C ALA A 117 -2.25 -6.00 8.51
N GLU A 118 -2.52 -5.42 9.67
CA GLU A 118 -2.84 -4.01 9.77
C GLU A 118 -1.60 -3.16 9.43
N PRO A 119 -1.72 -2.15 8.55
CA PRO A 119 -0.62 -1.25 8.24
C PRO A 119 -0.31 -0.33 9.43
N VAL A 120 0.96 -0.25 9.82
CA VAL A 120 1.43 0.62 10.91
C VAL A 120 1.91 1.96 10.37
N SER A 121 2.72 1.93 9.31
CA SER A 121 3.21 3.14 8.66
C SER A 121 3.33 2.96 7.15
N VAL A 122 3.28 4.07 6.41
CA VAL A 122 3.55 4.09 4.97
C VAL A 122 4.56 5.16 4.62
N THR A 123 5.55 4.80 3.82
CA THR A 123 6.51 5.75 3.25
C THR A 123 6.00 6.24 1.91
N VAL A 124 5.77 7.54 1.82
CA VAL A 124 5.18 8.22 0.67
C VAL A 124 6.22 9.12 0.02
N ARG A 125 6.38 8.97 -1.29
CA ARG A 125 7.17 9.89 -2.13
C ARG A 125 6.23 10.88 -2.82
N SER A 126 6.50 12.16 -2.66
CA SER A 126 5.82 13.24 -3.38
C SER A 126 6.82 14.00 -4.26
N SER A 127 6.39 14.42 -5.45
CA SER A 127 7.18 15.21 -6.39
C SER A 127 6.30 16.33 -6.96
N PRO A 128 6.83 17.55 -7.16
CA PRO A 128 6.08 18.65 -7.78
C PRO A 128 5.61 18.32 -9.21
N GLU A 129 6.30 17.41 -9.90
CA GLU A 129 5.97 16.97 -11.26
C GLU A 129 4.84 15.93 -11.30
N GLU A 130 4.61 15.22 -10.19
CA GLU A 130 3.60 14.16 -10.12
C GLU A 130 2.34 14.68 -9.42
N LYS A 131 1.18 14.57 -10.09
CA LYS A 131 -0.10 14.98 -9.52
C LYS A 131 -0.46 14.23 -8.23
N TYR A 132 -0.01 12.98 -8.11
CA TYR A 132 -0.36 12.11 -6.99
C TYR A 132 0.91 11.53 -6.35
N PRO A 133 0.98 11.49 -5.02
CA PRO A 133 2.09 10.85 -4.33
C PRO A 133 2.09 9.34 -4.55
N ARG A 134 3.26 8.71 -4.41
CA ARG A 134 3.44 7.27 -4.55
C ARG A 134 3.88 6.62 -3.25
N ILE A 135 3.22 5.52 -2.89
CA ILE A 135 3.64 4.67 -1.78
C ILE A 135 4.87 3.88 -2.20
N LYS A 136 5.92 3.93 -1.37
CA LYS A 136 7.20 3.26 -1.60
C LYS A 136 7.39 2.04 -0.71
N ALA A 137 6.96 2.14 0.53
CA ALA A 137 7.04 1.08 1.51
C ALA A 137 5.83 1.17 2.45
N CYS A 138 5.48 0.03 3.05
CA CYS A 138 4.46 -0.08 4.06
C CYS A 138 5.01 -0.99 5.15
N GLU A 139 5.09 -0.48 6.37
CA GLU A 139 5.42 -1.29 7.54
C GLU A 139 4.12 -1.90 8.05
N LEU A 140 4.15 -3.22 8.23
CA LEU A 140 2.99 -4.02 8.60
C LEU A 140 3.12 -4.44 10.05
N GLY A 141 1.97 -4.51 10.73
CA GLY A 141 1.83 -5.16 12.01
C GLY A 141 1.96 -6.67 11.90
N PRO A 142 1.66 -7.41 12.98
CA PRO A 142 1.67 -8.86 12.95
C PRO A 142 0.67 -9.38 11.91
N THR A 143 1.09 -10.38 11.13
CA THR A 143 0.19 -11.09 10.23
C THR A 143 -0.85 -11.85 11.04
N PRO A 144 -2.15 -11.65 10.79
CA PRO A 144 -3.19 -12.36 11.52
C PRO A 144 -3.06 -13.86 11.29
N GLU A 145 -3.44 -14.63 12.31
CA GLU A 145 -3.62 -16.07 12.17
C GLU A 145 -4.73 -16.38 11.16
N TRP A 146 -4.69 -17.60 10.64
CA TRP A 146 -5.57 -18.03 9.58
C TRP A 146 -7.04 -17.91 9.98
N LEU A 147 -7.86 -17.23 9.17
CA LEU A 147 -9.26 -16.92 9.52
C LEU A 147 -10.13 -18.18 9.60
N ALA A 148 -9.75 -19.27 8.93
CA ALA A 148 -10.45 -20.55 9.03
C ALA A 148 -10.40 -21.18 10.43
N GLU A 149 -9.44 -20.77 11.28
CA GLU A 149 -9.35 -21.17 12.69
C GLU A 149 -10.02 -20.18 13.65
N ARG A 150 -10.58 -19.05 13.17
CA ARG A 150 -11.52 -18.24 13.96
C ARG A 150 -12.82 -19.04 14.08
N VAL A 151 -12.82 -19.87 15.11
CA VAL A 151 -13.90 -20.69 15.67
C VAL A 151 -15.27 -20.08 15.35
N GLU A 152 -16.13 -20.91 14.76
CA GLU A 152 -17.57 -20.68 14.61
C GLU A 152 -18.11 -19.95 15.84
N PRO A 153 -18.96 -18.92 15.69
CA PRO A 153 -19.58 -18.30 16.85
C PRO A 153 -20.21 -19.41 17.68
N ASP A 154 -19.80 -19.51 18.94
CA ASP A 154 -20.39 -20.46 19.87
C ASP A 154 -21.89 -20.17 19.94
N GLU A 155 -22.69 -20.99 19.25
CA GLU A 155 -24.15 -20.84 19.19
C GLU A 155 -24.76 -20.95 20.59
N THR A 156 -24.00 -21.45 21.59
CA THR A 156 -24.41 -21.51 23.00
C THR A 156 -24.15 -20.22 23.79
N ALA A 157 -23.45 -19.23 23.21
CA ALA A 157 -23.18 -17.93 23.81
C ALA A 157 -24.21 -16.85 23.42
N LEU A 158 -25.26 -17.20 22.67
CA LEU A 158 -26.40 -16.32 22.48
C LEU A 158 -27.10 -16.15 23.84
N PRO A 159 -27.29 -14.92 24.34
CA PRO A 159 -28.06 -14.73 25.57
C PRO A 159 -29.45 -15.30 25.34
N GLU A 160 -29.92 -16.08 26.31
CA GLU A 160 -31.30 -16.57 26.33
C GLU A 160 -32.21 -15.36 26.16
N TYR A 161 -33.11 -15.44 25.18
CA TYR A 161 -34.07 -14.38 24.92
C TYR A 161 -35.01 -14.34 26.15
N GLU A 162 -34.86 -13.33 26.99
CA GLU A 162 -35.88 -13.07 28.01
C GLU A 162 -37.11 -12.52 27.29
N GLU A 163 -38.14 -13.36 27.12
CA GLU A 163 -39.47 -12.94 26.69
C GLU A 163 -40.08 -12.01 27.77
N GLY A 164 -39.72 -10.73 27.71
CA GLY A 164 -40.12 -9.75 28.72
C GLY A 164 -40.34 -8.33 28.19
N PHE A 165 -40.48 -8.14 26.87
CA PHE A 165 -40.97 -6.88 26.35
C PHE A 165 -42.49 -6.91 26.32
N ASP A 166 -43.04 -6.39 27.43
CA ASP A 166 -44.46 -6.13 27.65
C ASP A 166 -45.09 -5.39 26.45
N ASP A 167 -46.33 -5.76 26.15
CA ASP A 167 -47.16 -5.39 25.00
C ASP A 167 -47.68 -3.93 25.11
N ASP A 168 -46.77 -2.97 25.37
CA ASP A 168 -47.10 -1.56 25.62
C ASP A 168 -46.17 -0.64 24.82
N ILE A 169 -46.11 -0.85 23.49
CA ILE A 169 -45.61 0.15 22.54
C ILE A 169 -46.81 1.01 22.12
N PRO A 170 -47.03 2.20 22.70
CA PRO A 170 -48.10 3.07 22.27
C PRO A 170 -47.84 3.59 20.85
N PHE A 171 -48.85 3.41 19.98
CA PHE A 171 -48.88 3.88 18.59
C PHE A 171 -48.79 5.41 18.47
#